data_AF-A0A0M3HXQ7-F1
#
_entry.id   AF-A0A0M3HXQ7-F1
#
_cell.length_a   1.000
_cell.length_b   1.000
_cell.length_c   1.000
_cell.angle_alpha   90.00
_cell.angle_beta   90.00
_cell.angle_gamma   90.00
#
_symmetry.space_group_name_H-M   'P 1'
#
loop_
_entity.id
_entity.type
_entity.pdbx_description
1 polymer ?
#
loop_
_entity_poly.entity_id
_entity_poly.type
_entity_poly.pdbx_seq_one_letter_code
_entity_poly.pdbx_strand_id
1 'polypeptide(L)'
;MGEVPRSRQRCWDLFGQAETGSGKTLAFILPVINGIMKKGAPENTLNAPIALIVAPTRELVSQLYNQTRKVAEGTGVTVAQCYGRTDIAKCLDDIRKGCNILVATPGRLMDFVSKGRDASMEFSWK
;
A
#
# COMPACT_ATOMS: atom_id res chain seq x y z
N MET A 1 -15.53 31.72 -6.31
CA MET A 1 -16.29 30.99 -7.34
C MET A 1 -15.44 29.80 -7.75
N GLY A 2 -15.91 28.57 -7.47
CA GLY A 2 -15.19 27.32 -7.73
C GLY A 2 -15.03 26.44 -6.49
N GLU A 3 -16.15 26.00 -5.90
CA GLU A 3 -16.11 24.91 -4.92
C GLU A 3 -15.63 23.63 -5.63
N VAL A 4 -14.50 23.09 -5.19
CA VAL A 4 -14.03 21.77 -5.62
C VAL A 4 -15.05 20.74 -5.11
N PRO A 5 -15.68 19.92 -5.98
CA PRO A 5 -16.62 18.92 -5.51
C PRO A 5 -15.84 17.88 -4.73
N ARG A 6 -15.96 17.90 -3.39
CA ARG A 6 -15.57 16.76 -2.56
C ARG A 6 -16.54 15.63 -2.90
N SER A 7 -16.19 14.85 -3.91
CA SER A 7 -16.87 13.60 -4.24
C SER A 7 -16.97 12.80 -2.95
N ARG A 8 -18.18 12.66 -2.43
CA ARG A 8 -18.51 11.89 -1.24
C ARG A 8 -18.23 10.42 -1.57
N GLN A 9 -16.97 10.03 -1.53
CA GLN A 9 -16.56 8.63 -1.63
C GLN A 9 -17.17 7.96 -0.40
N ARG A 10 -18.19 7.13 -0.62
CA ARG A 10 -18.72 6.27 0.44
C ARG A 10 -17.57 5.36 0.86
N CYS A 11 -17.05 5.59 2.06
CA CYS A 11 -16.12 4.67 2.69
C CYS A 11 -16.94 3.48 3.16
N TRP A 12 -16.73 2.34 2.53
CA TRP A 12 -17.32 1.07 2.96
C TRP A 12 -16.21 0.28 3.65
N ASP A 13 -16.37 0.07 4.95
CA ASP A 13 -15.52 -0.86 5.69
C ASP A 13 -16.04 -2.28 5.45
N LEU A 14 -15.18 -3.16 4.94
CA LEU A 14 -15.53 -4.54 4.62
C LEU A 14 -14.74 -5.50 5.51
N PHE A 15 -15.45 -6.31 6.29
CA PHE A 15 -14.86 -7.44 7.01
C PHE A 15 -15.13 -8.73 6.22
N GLY A 16 -14.06 -9.45 5.86
CA GLY A 16 -14.15 -10.72 5.14
C GLY A 16 -13.32 -11.78 5.81
N GLN A 17 -13.97 -12.81 6.39
CA GLN A 17 -13.32 -14.01 6.89
C GLN A 17 -13.59 -15.17 5.94
N ALA A 18 -12.56 -15.86 5.50
CA ALA A 18 -12.67 -17.25 5.04
C ALA A 18 -11.28 -17.85 4.77
N GLU A 19 -11.25 -19.08 4.28
CA GLU A 19 -10.04 -19.90 4.23
C GLU A 19 -9.06 -19.48 3.12
N THR A 20 -7.79 -19.85 3.26
CA THR A 20 -6.76 -19.73 2.21
C THR A 20 -7.17 -20.51 0.98
N GLY A 21 -7.17 -19.87 -0.20
CA GLY A 21 -7.53 -20.51 -1.48
C GLY A 21 -8.92 -20.12 -2.03
N SER A 22 -9.77 -19.44 -1.27
CA SER A 22 -11.12 -19.02 -1.71
C SER A 22 -11.19 -17.59 -2.24
N GLY A 23 -10.13 -17.11 -2.91
CA GLY A 23 -10.17 -15.88 -3.72
C GLY A 23 -10.30 -14.53 -2.98
N LYS A 24 -10.33 -14.49 -1.64
CA LYS A 24 -10.49 -13.25 -0.87
C LYS A 24 -9.41 -12.21 -1.16
N THR A 25 -8.17 -12.67 -1.31
CA THR A 25 -7.07 -11.79 -1.66
C THR A 25 -7.36 -11.00 -2.93
N LEU A 26 -7.89 -11.68 -3.95
CA LEU A 26 -8.29 -11.04 -5.20
C LEU A 26 -9.49 -10.09 -5.00
N ALA A 27 -10.46 -10.50 -4.16
CA ALA A 27 -11.68 -9.75 -3.91
C ALA A 27 -11.43 -8.35 -3.34
N PHE A 28 -10.40 -8.16 -2.50
CA PHE A 28 -10.04 -6.82 -2.02
C PHE A 28 -8.94 -6.13 -2.85
N ILE A 29 -8.02 -6.86 -3.49
CA ILE A 29 -6.95 -6.26 -4.29
C ILE A 29 -7.46 -5.68 -5.61
N LEU A 30 -8.33 -6.40 -6.32
CA LEU A 30 -8.89 -5.96 -7.61
C LEU A 30 -9.53 -4.57 -7.56
N PRO A 31 -10.46 -4.27 -6.63
CA PRO A 31 -11.05 -2.94 -6.56
C PRO A 31 -10.04 -1.85 -6.19
N VAL A 32 -9.01 -2.18 -5.39
CA VAL A 32 -7.93 -1.24 -5.05
C VAL A 32 -7.10 -0.90 -6.29
N ILE A 33 -6.63 -1.91 -7.04
CA ILE A 33 -5.85 -1.71 -8.28
C ILE A 33 -6.68 -0.95 -9.31
N ASN A 34 -7.93 -1.35 -9.55
CA ASN A 34 -8.83 -0.66 -10.48
C ASN A 34 -9.07 0.80 -10.06
N GLY A 35 -9.18 1.07 -8.76
CA GLY A 35 -9.29 2.42 -8.22
C GLY A 35 -8.05 3.26 -8.49
N ILE A 36 -6.85 2.69 -8.34
CA ILE A 36 -5.57 3.34 -8.64
C ILE A 36 -5.46 3.61 -10.15
N MET A 37 -5.79 2.63 -11.00
CA MET A 37 -5.76 2.78 -12.46
C MET A 37 -6.71 3.87 -12.95
N LYS A 38 -7.96 3.91 -12.46
CA LYS A 38 -8.97 4.88 -12.90
C LYS A 38 -8.70 6.31 -12.45
N LYS A 39 -8.12 6.50 -11.27
CA LYS A 39 -7.75 7.82 -10.76
C LYS A 39 -6.47 8.36 -11.41
N GLY A 40 -5.80 7.54 -12.23
CA GLY A 40 -4.43 7.73 -12.65
C GLY A 40 -3.51 7.40 -11.47
N ALA A 41 -2.61 6.43 -11.65
CA ALA A 41 -1.51 6.27 -10.70
C ALA A 41 -0.78 7.62 -10.67
N PRO A 42 -0.78 8.37 -9.56
CA PRO A 42 -0.12 9.66 -9.52
C PRO A 42 1.35 9.44 -9.87
N GLU A 43 1.84 10.10 -10.93
CA GLU A 43 3.24 10.04 -11.35
C GLU A 43 4.19 10.40 -10.18
N ASN A 44 3.68 11.14 -9.18
CA ASN A 44 4.39 11.52 -7.96
C ASN A 44 3.94 10.75 -6.69
N THR A 45 3.75 9.43 -6.77
CA THR A 45 3.69 8.57 -5.55
C THR A 45 5.08 8.30 -4.95
N LEU A 46 5.99 9.26 -5.09
CA LEU A 46 7.38 9.17 -4.67
C LEU A 46 7.54 9.04 -3.15
N ASN A 47 6.50 9.33 -2.36
CA ASN A 47 6.60 9.42 -0.90
C ASN A 47 5.42 8.85 -0.10
N ALA A 48 4.32 8.41 -0.73
CA ALA A 48 3.19 7.88 0.02
C ALA A 48 2.44 6.79 -0.76
N PRO A 49 2.31 5.56 -0.20
CA PRO A 49 1.48 4.54 -0.79
C PRO A 49 0.01 4.95 -0.76
N ILE A 50 -0.70 4.68 -1.86
CA ILE A 50 -2.14 4.93 -1.99
C ILE A 50 -2.94 3.91 -1.20
N ALA A 51 -2.44 2.67 -1.13
CA ALA A 51 -3.04 1.58 -0.38
C ALA A 51 -2.02 0.92 0.54
N LEU A 52 -2.46 0.59 1.75
CA LEU A 52 -1.69 -0.13 2.75
C LEU A 52 -2.42 -1.43 3.10
N ILE A 53 -1.71 -2.55 2.99
CA ILE A 53 -2.19 -3.88 3.39
C ILE A 53 -1.34 -4.31 4.58
N VAL A 54 -1.99 -4.55 5.72
CA VAL A 54 -1.30 -4.95 6.96
C VAL A 54 -1.57 -6.43 7.23
N ALA A 55 -0.52 -7.20 7.49
CA ALA A 55 -0.64 -8.60 7.87
C ALA A 55 0.21 -8.95 9.11
N PRO A 56 -0.26 -9.86 9.98
CA PRO A 56 0.39 -10.18 11.27
C PRO A 56 1.76 -10.87 11.14
N THR A 57 1.96 -11.67 10.10
CA THR A 57 3.17 -12.49 9.93
C THR A 57 3.91 -12.16 8.64
N ARG A 58 5.21 -12.47 8.60
CA ARG A 58 6.07 -12.21 7.44
C ARG A 58 5.68 -13.08 6.26
N GLU A 59 5.31 -14.32 6.56
CA GLU A 59 4.89 -15.33 5.60
C GLU A 59 3.61 -14.86 4.90
N LEU A 60 2.66 -14.31 5.66
CA LEU A 60 1.42 -13.77 5.11
C LEU A 60 1.66 -12.49 4.29
N VAL A 61 2.57 -11.60 4.73
CA VAL A 61 2.98 -10.44 3.92
C VAL A 61 3.57 -10.87 2.58
N SER A 62 4.48 -11.85 2.58
CA SER A 62 5.11 -12.35 1.34
C SER A 62 4.08 -13.00 0.41
N GLN A 63 3.13 -13.77 0.95
CA GLN A 63 2.04 -14.34 0.17
C GLN A 63 1.16 -13.25 -0.47
N LEU A 64 0.72 -12.27 0.33
CA LEU A 64 -0.08 -11.14 -0.14
C LEU A 64 0.67 -10.31 -1.17
N TYR A 65 1.95 -10.02 -0.95
CA TYR A 65 2.79 -9.31 -1.90
C TYR A 65 2.86 -10.03 -3.25
N ASN A 66 3.16 -11.34 -3.25
CA ASN A 66 3.23 -12.13 -4.48
C ASN A 66 1.89 -12.18 -5.21
N GLN A 67 0.78 -12.30 -4.49
CA GLN A 67 -0.55 -12.26 -5.07
C GLN A 67 -0.87 -10.88 -5.65
N THR A 68 -0.61 -9.80 -4.90
CA THR A 68 -0.85 -8.43 -5.35
C THR A 68 -0.01 -8.08 -6.57
N ARG A 69 1.27 -8.44 -6.57
CA ARG A 69 2.19 -8.22 -7.69
C ARG A 69 1.73 -8.92 -8.96
N LYS A 70 1.25 -10.16 -8.86
CA LYS A 70 0.70 -10.91 -10.01
C LYS A 70 -0.53 -10.23 -10.62
N VAL A 71 -1.38 -9.63 -9.78
CA VAL A 71 -2.58 -8.92 -10.27
C VAL A 71 -2.24 -7.53 -10.81
N ALA A 72 -1.23 -6.88 -10.24
CA ALA A 72 -0.74 -5.57 -10.70
C ALA A 72 0.10 -5.66 -11.99
N GLU A 73 0.53 -6.86 -12.40
CA GLU A 73 1.33 -7.07 -13.60
C GLU A 73 0.59 -6.53 -14.85
N GLY A 74 1.25 -5.69 -15.64
CA GLY A 74 0.67 -5.04 -16.82
C GLY A 74 -0.23 -3.82 -16.54
N THR A 75 -0.48 -3.45 -15.27
CA THR A 75 -1.34 -2.30 -14.92
C THR A 75 -0.58 -1.00 -14.66
N GLY A 76 0.74 -1.05 -14.57
CA GLY A 76 1.59 0.08 -14.17
C GLY A 76 1.59 0.37 -12.65
N VAL A 77 0.81 -0.38 -11.86
CA VAL A 77 0.74 -0.23 -10.41
C VAL A 77 1.96 -0.88 -9.74
N THR A 78 2.70 -0.10 -8.95
CA THR A 78 3.85 -0.60 -8.19
C THR A 78 3.46 -1.10 -6.80
N VAL A 79 4.08 -2.20 -6.39
CA VAL A 79 3.82 -2.86 -5.10
C VAL A 79 5.14 -3.05 -4.37
N ALA A 80 5.19 -2.68 -3.09
CA ALA A 80 6.34 -2.89 -2.21
C ALA A 80 5.93 -3.71 -0.96
N GLN A 81 6.92 -4.33 -0.30
CA GLN A 81 6.70 -5.09 0.93
C GLN A 81 7.70 -4.73 2.03
N CYS A 82 7.23 -4.61 3.27
CA CYS A 82 8.09 -4.26 4.41
C CYS A 82 7.76 -5.06 5.66
N TYR A 83 8.71 -5.87 6.12
CA TYR A 83 8.58 -6.70 7.31
C TYR A 83 9.92 -6.85 8.04
N GLY A 84 9.89 -7.39 9.27
CA GLY A 84 11.08 -7.55 10.11
C GLY A 84 12.18 -8.41 9.48
N ARG A 85 13.45 -8.07 9.75
CA ARG A 85 14.71 -8.59 9.14
C ARG A 85 15.13 -8.03 7.78
N THR A 86 14.26 -7.34 7.04
CA THR A 86 14.69 -6.58 5.87
C THR A 86 15.20 -5.22 6.33
N ASP A 87 16.32 -4.76 5.77
CA ASP A 87 16.87 -3.44 6.07
C ASP A 87 15.81 -2.35 5.82
N ILE A 88 15.68 -1.42 6.77
CA ILE A 88 14.82 -0.24 6.67
C ILE A 88 15.20 0.52 5.40
N ALA A 89 16.50 0.67 5.17
CA ALA A 89 17.02 1.43 4.04
C ALA A 89 16.51 0.85 2.71
N LYS A 90 16.47 -0.48 2.58
CA LYS A 90 15.96 -1.15 1.38
C LYS A 90 14.46 -0.94 1.19
N CYS A 91 13.66 -1.08 2.25
CA CYS A 91 12.23 -0.79 2.17
C CYS A 91 11.95 0.68 1.82
N LEU A 92 12.71 1.62 2.40
CA LEU A 92 12.59 3.05 2.07
C LEU A 92 13.00 3.34 0.63
N ASP A 93 14.05 2.70 0.13
CA ASP A 93 14.48 2.82 -1.26
C ASP A 93 13.39 2.31 -2.23
N ASP A 94 12.77 1.17 -1.92
CA ASP A 94 11.65 0.62 -2.70
C ASP A 94 10.41 1.53 -2.65
N ILE A 95 10.15 2.20 -1.52
CA ILE A 95 9.07 3.19 -1.41
C ILE A 95 9.41 4.46 -2.21
N ARG A 96 10.65 4.95 -2.13
CA ARG A 96 11.15 6.16 -2.81
C ARG A 96 11.17 6.04 -4.33
N LYS A 97 11.35 4.83 -4.85
CA LYS A 97 11.23 4.54 -6.29
C LYS A 97 9.80 4.69 -6.83
N GLY A 98 8.83 4.93 -5.96
CA GLY A 98 7.41 5.02 -6.29
C GLY A 98 6.68 3.75 -5.88
N CYS A 99 5.83 3.86 -4.86
CA CYS A 99 5.04 2.76 -4.32
C CYS A 99 3.56 3.13 -4.32
N ASN A 100 2.73 2.41 -5.06
CA ASN A 100 1.28 2.60 -5.02
C ASN A 100 0.63 1.75 -3.92
N ILE A 101 1.10 0.51 -3.72
CA ILE A 101 0.58 -0.42 -2.72
C ILE A 101 1.72 -0.92 -1.82
N LEU A 102 1.60 -0.69 -0.51
CA LEU A 102 2.54 -1.19 0.49
C LEU A 102 1.92 -2.36 1.27
N VAL A 103 2.62 -3.49 1.34
CA VAL A 103 2.24 -4.64 2.17
C VAL A 103 3.20 -4.78 3.35
N ALA A 104 2.74 -4.64 4.59
CA ALA A 104 3.65 -4.56 5.74
C ALA A 104 3.18 -5.29 6.99
N THR A 105 4.12 -5.60 7.89
CA THR A 105 3.80 -6.03 9.26
C THR A 105 3.58 -4.82 10.18
N PRO A 106 2.65 -4.90 11.15
CA PRO A 106 2.36 -3.79 12.06
C PRO A 106 3.58 -3.26 12.80
N GLY A 107 4.41 -4.16 13.34
CA GLY A 107 5.63 -3.77 14.07
C GLY A 107 6.59 -2.97 13.21
N ARG A 108 6.76 -3.36 11.94
CA ARG A 108 7.64 -2.65 11.01
C ARG A 108 7.06 -1.31 10.56
N LEU A 109 5.74 -1.25 10.39
CA LEU A 109 5.03 0.00 10.11
C LEU A 109 5.19 1.00 11.27
N MET A 110 5.11 0.53 12.51
CA MET A 110 5.30 1.37 13.69
C MET A 110 6.73 1.92 13.78
N ASP A 111 7.74 1.15 13.38
CA ASP A 111 9.11 1.65 13.26
C ASP A 111 9.20 2.83 12.28
N PHE A 112 8.53 2.74 11.12
CA PHE A 112 8.50 3.82 10.13
C PHE A 112 7.82 5.08 10.65
N VAL A 113 6.68 4.92 11.33
CA VAL A 113 5.93 6.03 11.92
C VAL A 113 6.70 6.68 13.07
N SER A 114 7.40 5.88 13.88
CA SER A 114 8.20 6.39 15.01
C SER A 114 9.46 7.09 14.51
N LYS A 115 10.17 6.52 13.54
CA LYS A 115 11.31 7.19 12.90
C LYS A 115 10.93 8.42 12.09
N GLY A 116 9.75 8.44 11.48
CA GLY A 116 9.20 9.64 10.83
C GLY A 116 8.79 10.73 11.82
N ARG A 117 8.56 10.40 13.10
CA ARG A 117 8.37 11.38 14.19
C ARG A 117 9.69 11.93 14.72
N ASP A 118 10.72 11.08 14.80
CA ASP A 118 12.03 11.48 15.33
C ASP A 118 12.92 12.15 14.26
N ALA A 119 12.71 11.81 13.00
CA ALA A 119 13.38 12.46 11.89
C ALA A 119 12.61 13.72 11.51
N SER A 120 13.29 14.86 11.56
CA SER A 120 12.98 16.08 10.81
C SER A 120 13.06 15.82 9.28
N MET A 121 12.44 14.74 8.80
CA MET A 121 12.17 14.48 7.40
C MET A 121 10.88 15.20 7.08
N GLU A 122 11.01 16.38 6.48
CA GLU A 122 9.93 16.99 5.70
C GLU A 122 9.47 15.98 4.65
N PHE A 123 8.50 15.14 5.01
CA PHE A 123 7.54 14.64 4.05
C PHE A 123 6.74 15.88 3.63
N SER A 124 7.26 16.58 2.62
CA SER A 124 6.59 17.69 1.97
C SER A 124 5.34 17.14 1.29
N TRP A 125 4.25 17.06 2.03
CA TRP A 125 2.90 16.99 1.50
C TRP A 125 2.64 18.31 0.79
N LYS A 126 2.91 18.36 -0.51
CA LYS A 126 2.29 19.35 -1.39
C LYS A 126 1.06 18.74 -2.03
#